data_AF-A0A2E9GV34-F1
#
_entry.id   AF-A0A2E9GV34-F1
#
_cell.length_a   1.000
_cell.length_b   1.000
_cell.length_c   1.000
_cell.angle_alpha   90.00
_cell.angle_beta   90.00
_cell.angle_gamma   90.00
#
_symmetry.space_group_name_H-M   'P 1'
#
loop_
_entity.id
_entity.type
_entity.pdbx_description
1 polymer ?
#
loop_
_entity_poly.entity_id
_entity_poly.type
_entity_poly.pdbx_seq_one_letter_code
_entity_poly.pdbx_strand_id
1 'polypeptide(L)'
;MSEPITAKCPPRFNYAAMSVPEELLDRKGRESPLRFYAEVFGWSEMPTLTEDGKHLVLRARSNEQFVFPVGDTDPMRCPAADHFDSSAGTPAELDELLEWAEGVGPDSQSGS
;
A
#
# COMPACT_ATOMS: atom_id res chain seq x y z
N MET A 1 -30.97 14.64 -28.69
CA MET A 1 -29.89 13.64 -28.70
C MET A 1 -29.19 13.79 -27.36
N SER A 2 -29.38 12.84 -26.44
CA SER A 2 -28.75 12.87 -25.13
C SER A 2 -27.42 12.11 -25.22
N GLU A 3 -26.33 12.75 -24.82
CA GLU A 3 -25.05 12.06 -24.67
C GLU A 3 -25.12 11.07 -23.50
N PRO A 4 -24.53 9.86 -23.63
CA PRO A 4 -24.44 8.95 -22.50
C PRO A 4 -23.40 9.50 -21.52
N ILE A 5 -23.82 9.63 -20.25
CA ILE A 5 -22.95 9.97 -19.13
C ILE A 5 -21.85 8.91 -19.04
N THR A 6 -20.61 9.37 -19.13
CA THR A 6 -19.36 8.63 -18.94
C THR A 6 -19.50 7.57 -17.85
N ALA A 7 -19.12 6.31 -18.16
CA ALA A 7 -19.03 5.26 -17.16
C ALA A 7 -18.21 5.79 -15.97
N LYS A 8 -18.86 5.97 -14.81
CA LYS A 8 -18.17 6.28 -13.56
C LYS A 8 -17.26 5.09 -13.26
N CYS A 9 -16.00 5.18 -13.68
CA CYS A 9 -14.98 4.30 -13.13
C CYS A 9 -14.99 4.53 -11.61
N PRO A 10 -15.15 3.50 -10.78
CA PRO A 10 -15.09 3.65 -9.34
C PRO A 10 -13.78 4.39 -8.98
N PRO A 11 -13.82 5.40 -8.10
CA PRO A 11 -12.60 6.08 -7.68
C PRO A 11 -11.64 5.04 -7.10
N ARG A 12 -10.51 4.86 -7.78
CA ARG A 12 -9.41 4.03 -7.31
C ARG A 12 -8.58 4.86 -6.35
N PHE A 13 -8.22 4.32 -5.18
CA PHE A 13 -7.22 4.97 -4.35
C PHE A 13 -5.94 5.13 -5.20
N ASN A 14 -5.34 6.32 -5.16
CA ASN A 14 -4.08 6.61 -5.83
C ASN A 14 -2.94 6.44 -4.83
N TYR A 15 -3.00 7.16 -3.71
CA TYR A 15 -2.06 6.93 -2.62
C TYR A 15 -2.60 7.38 -1.26
N ALA A 16 -1.99 6.82 -0.20
CA ALA A 16 -2.19 7.27 1.17
C ALA A 16 -0.82 7.60 1.78
N ALA A 17 -0.63 8.84 2.21
CA ALA A 17 0.57 9.30 2.89
C ALA A 17 0.31 9.48 4.38
N MET A 18 1.18 8.92 5.23
CA MET A 18 1.02 8.93 6.68
C MET A 18 2.38 9.15 7.34
N SER A 19 2.51 10.12 8.25
CA SER A 19 3.78 10.28 8.97
C SER A 19 3.92 9.28 10.12
N VAL A 20 5.15 8.81 10.30
CA VAL A 20 5.61 7.84 11.31
C VAL A 20 6.96 8.31 11.87
N PRO A 21 7.40 7.80 13.03
CA PRO A 21 8.73 8.13 13.54
C PRO A 21 9.83 7.81 12.51
N GLU A 22 10.82 8.69 12.35
CA GLU A 22 11.89 8.56 11.35
C GLU A 22 12.67 7.25 11.52
N GLU A 23 12.87 6.83 12.77
CA GLU A 23 13.59 5.59 13.11
C GLU A 23 12.87 4.33 12.59
N LEU A 24 11.55 4.41 12.36
CA LEU A 24 10.79 3.32 11.75
C LEU A 24 11.13 3.14 10.26
N LEU A 25 11.64 4.19 9.61
CA LEU A 25 11.95 4.18 8.17
C LEU A 25 13.46 4.14 7.88
N ASP A 26 14.31 4.10 8.89
CA ASP A 26 15.74 3.86 8.69
C ASP A 26 16.00 2.45 8.14
N ARG A 27 17.25 2.20 7.70
CA ARG A 27 17.64 0.92 7.07
C ARG A 27 17.23 -0.31 7.85
N LYS A 28 17.33 -0.25 9.19
CA LYS A 28 17.01 -1.36 10.09
C LYS A 28 15.54 -1.31 10.49
N GLY A 29 15.01 -0.12 10.79
CA GLY A 29 13.64 0.09 11.21
C GLY A 29 12.63 -0.39 10.19
N ARG A 30 12.90 -0.14 8.89
CA ARG A 30 11.94 -0.44 7.82
C ARG A 30 11.71 -1.93 7.58
N GLU A 31 12.58 -2.81 8.08
CA GLU A 31 12.40 -4.26 7.95
C GLU A 31 11.05 -4.73 8.52
N SER A 32 10.63 -4.15 9.64
CA SER A 32 9.37 -4.53 10.29
C SER A 32 8.14 -4.07 9.51
N PRO A 33 8.01 -2.78 9.10
CA PRO A 33 6.95 -2.34 8.18
C PRO A 33 6.93 -3.14 6.88
N LEU A 34 8.08 -3.36 6.24
CA LEU A 34 8.17 -4.10 4.98
C LEU A 34 7.62 -5.52 5.13
N ARG A 35 8.03 -6.23 6.18
CA ARG A 35 7.50 -7.57 6.46
C ARG A 35 6.00 -7.54 6.71
N PHE A 36 5.52 -6.63 7.55
CA PHE A 36 4.09 -6.52 7.87
C PHE A 36 3.25 -6.28 6.61
N TYR A 37 3.61 -5.28 5.80
CA TYR A 37 2.83 -4.94 4.60
C TYR A 37 2.90 -6.02 3.51
N ALA A 38 4.02 -6.74 3.42
CA ALA A 38 4.15 -7.90 2.54
C ALA A 38 3.26 -9.06 2.99
N GLU A 39 3.31 -9.45 4.28
CA GLU A 39 2.56 -10.59 4.80
C GLU A 39 1.04 -10.34 4.85
N VAL A 40 0.62 -9.11 5.17
CA VAL A 40 -0.81 -8.80 5.34
C VAL A 40 -1.49 -8.41 4.03
N PHE A 41 -0.78 -7.69 3.16
CA PHE A 41 -1.38 -7.11 1.96
C PHE A 41 -0.70 -7.51 0.65
N GLY A 42 0.42 -8.25 0.69
CA GLY A 42 1.23 -8.56 -0.49
C GLY A 42 2.06 -7.39 -1.01
N TRP A 43 2.11 -6.26 -0.31
CA TRP A 43 2.75 -5.04 -0.81
C TRP A 43 4.27 -5.16 -0.80
N SER A 44 4.90 -4.46 -1.73
CA SER A 44 6.35 -4.53 -1.94
C SER A 44 6.98 -3.15 -1.99
N GLU A 45 8.21 -3.05 -1.51
CA GLU A 45 9.01 -1.81 -1.60
C GLU A 45 9.23 -1.38 -3.05
N MET A 46 9.32 -0.06 -3.27
CA MET A 46 9.87 0.55 -4.48
C MET A 46 11.24 1.19 -4.18
N PRO A 47 12.36 0.45 -4.26
CA PRO A 47 13.66 0.89 -3.73
C PRO A 47 14.19 2.17 -4.36
N THR A 48 13.84 2.46 -5.62
CA THR A 48 14.28 3.69 -6.32
C THR A 48 13.59 4.94 -5.82
N LEU A 49 12.50 4.80 -5.04
CA LEU A 49 11.72 5.88 -4.47
C LEU A 49 11.74 5.85 -2.93
N THR A 50 12.42 4.89 -2.28
CA THR A 50 12.59 4.87 -0.83
C THR A 50 13.83 5.69 -0.44
N GLU A 51 13.72 6.47 0.63
CA GLU A 51 14.86 7.16 1.24
C GLU A 51 14.92 6.89 2.75
N ASP A 52 16.04 6.30 3.21
CA ASP A 52 16.27 5.92 4.62
C ASP A 52 15.92 7.08 5.57
N GLY A 53 15.01 6.83 6.51
CA GLY A 53 14.57 7.78 7.53
C GLY A 53 13.62 8.88 7.04
N LYS A 54 13.41 9.05 5.72
CA LYS A 54 12.55 10.12 5.17
C LYS A 54 11.23 9.61 4.62
N HIS A 55 11.25 8.57 3.80
CA HIS A 55 10.00 8.00 3.28
C HIS A 55 10.20 6.59 2.75
N LEU A 56 9.16 5.78 2.91
CA LEU A 56 9.04 4.44 2.35
C LEU A 56 7.95 4.45 1.28
N VAL A 57 8.18 3.79 0.15
CA VAL A 57 7.17 3.66 -0.90
C VAL A 57 6.79 2.20 -1.04
N LEU A 58 5.54 1.89 -0.71
CA LEU A 58 4.95 0.56 -0.81
C LEU A 58 4.04 0.52 -2.02
N ARG A 59 4.41 -0.29 -3.02
CA ARG A 59 3.53 -0.63 -4.14
C ARG A 59 2.43 -1.57 -3.65
N ALA A 60 1.18 -1.17 -3.85
CA ALA A 60 0.02 -2.01 -3.65
C ALA A 60 -0.24 -2.85 -4.92
N ARG A 61 -1.35 -2.67 -5.62
CA ARG A 61 -1.73 -3.47 -6.80
C ARG A 61 -1.08 -3.01 -8.11
N SER A 62 -0.73 -1.73 -8.25
CA SER A 62 -0.08 -1.19 -9.45
C SER A 62 0.92 -0.09 -9.09
N ASN A 63 1.74 0.33 -10.04
CA ASN A 63 2.66 1.46 -9.85
C ASN A 63 1.94 2.81 -9.62
N GLU A 64 0.63 2.87 -9.86
CA GLU A 64 -0.22 4.04 -9.61
C GLU A 64 -0.95 3.96 -8.25
N GLN A 65 -0.70 2.91 -7.47
CA GLN A 65 -1.37 2.63 -6.21
C GLN A 65 -0.34 2.35 -5.12
N PHE A 66 -0.09 3.31 -4.26
CA PHE A 66 0.98 3.22 -3.26
C PHE A 66 0.59 3.73 -1.87
N VAL A 67 1.19 3.12 -0.85
CA VAL A 67 1.19 3.66 0.51
C VAL A 67 2.55 4.27 0.79
N PHE A 68 2.53 5.47 1.36
CA PHE A 68 3.69 6.34 1.49
C PHE A 68 3.92 6.75 2.95
N PRO A 69 4.51 5.88 3.80
CA PRO A 69 4.96 6.30 5.12
C PRO A 69 6.03 7.37 5.00
N VAL A 70 5.88 8.46 5.74
CA VAL A 70 6.81 9.61 5.78
C VAL A 70 7.43 9.70 7.16
N GLY A 71 8.75 9.82 7.23
CA GLY A 71 9.46 10.03 8.49
C GLY A 71 9.24 11.44 8.98
N ASP A 72 8.87 11.58 10.25
CA ASP A 72 8.74 12.89 10.90
C ASP A 72 9.13 12.79 12.38
N THR A 73 9.74 13.86 12.88
CA THR A 73 10.05 14.05 14.31
C THR A 73 8.81 14.34 15.17
N ASP A 74 7.72 14.82 14.56
CA ASP A 74 6.40 14.97 15.18
C ASP A 74 5.35 14.22 14.33
N PRO A 75 5.36 12.88 14.35
CA PRO A 75 4.51 12.08 13.50
C PRO A 75 3.03 12.18 13.89
N MET A 76 2.14 11.82 12.97
CA MET A 76 0.70 11.82 13.20
C MET A 76 0.36 10.98 14.44
N ARG A 77 -0.48 11.55 15.31
CA ARG A 77 -1.07 10.85 16.45
C ARG A 77 -2.54 10.62 16.13
N CYS A 78 -2.90 9.39 15.81
CA CYS A 78 -4.29 9.02 15.57
C CYS A 78 -5.03 8.83 16.91
N PRO A 79 -6.19 9.49 17.13
CA PRO A 79 -7.20 9.02 18.08
C PRO A 79 -7.55 7.55 17.83
N ALA A 80 -8.01 6.84 18.85
CA ALA A 80 -8.24 5.39 18.80
C ALA A 80 -9.21 4.89 17.70
N ALA A 81 -10.00 5.78 17.10
CA ALA A 81 -10.96 5.43 16.05
C ALA A 81 -10.47 5.72 14.62
N ASP A 82 -9.35 6.42 14.46
CA ASP A 82 -8.81 6.73 13.14
C ASP A 82 -8.22 5.45 12.53
N HIS A 83 -8.60 5.16 11.30
CA HIS A 83 -8.21 3.97 10.58
C HIS A 83 -7.95 4.30 9.11
N PHE A 84 -7.12 3.47 8.49
CA PHE A 84 -6.95 3.41 7.06
C PHE A 84 -7.51 2.06 6.60
N ASP A 85 -8.49 2.10 5.70
CA ASP A 85 -9.12 0.93 5.13
C ASP A 85 -9.01 0.92 3.60
N SER A 86 -9.06 -0.28 3.03
CA SER A 86 -9.21 -0.51 1.60
C SER A 86 -10.46 -1.34 1.38
N SER A 87 -11.41 -0.82 0.60
CA SER A 87 -12.64 -1.53 0.25
C SER A 87 -12.39 -2.57 -0.84
N ALA A 88 -13.03 -3.74 -0.70
CA ALA A 88 -13.26 -4.70 -1.76
C ALA A 88 -14.74 -4.63 -2.16
N GLY A 89 -15.01 -4.54 -3.46
CA GLY A 89 -16.35 -4.46 -4.02
C GLY A 89 -17.09 -5.80 -4.04
N THR A 90 -16.36 -6.91 -3.95
CA THR A 90 -16.90 -8.27 -3.90
C THR A 90 -16.09 -9.19 -2.97
N PRO A 91 -16.65 -10.29 -2.45
CA PRO A 91 -15.87 -11.30 -1.73
C PRO A 91 -14.71 -11.88 -2.55
N ALA A 92 -14.89 -12.03 -3.87
CA ALA A 92 -13.84 -12.53 -4.76
C ALA A 92 -12.62 -11.60 -4.80
N GLU A 93 -12.83 -10.28 -4.77
CA GLU A 93 -11.72 -9.30 -4.70
C GLU A 93 -10.92 -9.40 -3.39
N LEU A 94 -11.55 -9.86 -2.31
CA LEU A 94 -10.87 -10.17 -1.04
C LEU A 94 -10.09 -11.48 -1.12
N ASP A 95 -10.67 -12.51 -1.74
CA ASP A 95 -9.97 -13.78 -1.98
C ASP A 95 -8.73 -13.57 -2.88
N GLU A 96 -8.85 -12.76 -3.94
CA GLU A 96 -7.72 -12.35 -4.80
C GLU A 96 -6.66 -11.51 -4.06
N LEU A 97 -7.03 -10.78 -2.99
CA LEU A 97 -6.07 -10.09 -2.14
C LEU A 97 -5.30 -11.10 -1.28
N LEU A 98 -6.01 -12.07 -0.70
CA LEU A 98 -5.43 -13.13 0.11
C LEU A 98 -4.50 -14.01 -0.70
N GLU A 99 -4.93 -14.50 -1.86
CA GLU A 99 -4.09 -15.31 -2.77
C GLU A 99 -2.83 -14.56 -3.17
N TRP A 100 -2.90 -13.25 -3.37
CA TRP A 100 -1.73 -12.45 -3.70
C TRP A 100 -0.80 -12.22 -2.51
N ALA A 101 -1.33 -11.96 -1.31
CA ALA A 101 -0.55 -11.88 -0.08
C ALA A 101 0.16 -13.21 0.23
N GLU A 102 -0.47 -14.35 -0.10
CA GLU A 102 0.12 -15.69 0.02
C GLU A 102 1.10 -16.04 -1.12
N GLY A 103 1.25 -15.15 -2.12
CA GLY A 103 2.15 -15.35 -3.26
C GLY A 103 1.65 -16.35 -4.31
N VAL A 104 0.33 -16.62 -4.35
CA VAL A 104 -0.35 -17.53 -5.29
C VAL A 104 -1.00 -16.77 -6.47
N GLY A 105 -1.02 -15.43 -6.41
CA GLY A 105 -1.59 -14.59 -7.45
C GLY A 105 -0.94 -14.75 -8.84
N PRO A 106 -1.58 -14.25 -9.92
CA PRO A 106 -1.22 -14.54 -11.31
C PRO A 106 0.21 -14.11 -11.73
N ASP A 107 0.86 -13.22 -10.97
CA ASP A 107 2.24 -12.76 -11.21
C ASP A 107 3.32 -13.55 -10.42
N SER A 108 2.93 -14.62 -9.73
CA SER A 108 3.85 -15.49 -8.96
C SER A 108 4.78 -16.37 -9.82
N GLN A 109 4.70 -16.28 -11.15
CA GLN A 109 5.64 -16.93 -12.06
C GLN A 109 6.54 -15.91 -12.79
N SER A 110 7.67 -15.54 -12.19
CA SER A 110 8.89 -15.25 -12.96
C SER A 110 10.13 -15.37 -12.08
N GLY A 111 10.70 -16.57 -12.05
CA GLY A 111 11.96 -16.87 -11.39
C GLY A 111 12.46 -18.25 -11.83
N SER A 112 12.88 -18.35 -13.09
CA SER A 112 13.78 -19.39 -13.60
C SER A 112 15.13 -18.77 -13.89
#